data_AF-A0A7K4AJX6-F1
#
_entry.id   AF-A0A7K4AJX6-F1
#
_cell.length_a   1.000
_cell.length_b   1.000
_cell.length_c   1.000
_cell.angle_alpha   90.00
_cell.angle_beta   90.00
_cell.angle_gamma   90.00
#
_symmetry.space_group_name_H-M   'P 1'
#
loop_
_entity.id
_entity.type
_entity.pdbx_description
1 polymer ?
#
loop_
_entity_poly.entity_id
_entity_poly.type
_entity_poly.pdbx_seq_one_letter_code
_entity_poly.pdbx_strand_id
1 'polypeptide(L)'
;MDKFLGIVEGGRFSILLPRPQCCTVRLTRIMKPASIAEELVASHEINLAEYEGKAIMVTGSLPEHKGWLYEASVIDQSGPILTEVVKELFR
;
A
#
# COMPACT_ATOMS: atom_id res chain seq x y z
N MET A 1 11.38 7.61 -4.48
CA MET A 1 10.22 6.90 -3.94
C MET A 1 9.00 7.42 -4.64
N ASP A 2 8.16 6.50 -5.10
CA ASP A 2 6.94 6.83 -5.82
C ASP A 2 5.79 7.00 -4.84
N LYS A 3 4.71 7.64 -5.31
CA LYS A 3 3.47 7.83 -4.55
C LYS A 3 2.39 6.90 -5.10
N PHE A 4 1.72 6.22 -4.19
CA PHE A 4 0.65 5.28 -4.48
C PHE A 4 -0.60 5.71 -3.74
N LEU A 5 -1.68 5.96 -4.48
CA LEU A 5 -3.02 6.07 -3.91
C LEU A 5 -3.63 4.68 -3.90
N GLY A 6 -4.26 4.29 -2.80
CA GLY A 6 -4.95 3.00 -2.73
C GLY A 6 -5.96 2.92 -1.60
N ILE A 7 -6.67 1.80 -1.55
CA ILE A 7 -7.68 1.49 -0.51
C ILE A 7 -7.16 0.34 0.34
N VAL A 8 -7.41 0.43 1.66
CA VAL A 8 -7.13 -0.68 2.57
C VAL A 8 -8.37 -1.54 2.75
N GLU A 9 -8.25 -2.82 2.39
CA GLU A 9 -9.30 -3.83 2.57
C GLU A 9 -8.67 -5.15 3.03
N GLY A 10 -9.23 -5.74 4.09
CA GLY A 10 -8.73 -6.98 4.67
C GLY A 10 -7.29 -6.88 5.16
N GLY A 11 -6.89 -5.72 5.67
CA GLY A 11 -5.52 -5.45 6.12
C GLY A 11 -4.49 -5.36 4.98
N ARG A 12 -4.92 -5.24 3.73
CA ARG A 12 -4.04 -5.13 2.56
C ARG A 12 -4.28 -3.84 1.79
N PHE A 13 -3.26 -3.36 1.09
CA PHE A 13 -3.32 -2.13 0.32
C PHE A 13 -3.51 -2.42 -1.17
N SER A 14 -4.65 -2.01 -1.73
CA SER A 14 -4.96 -2.14 -3.16
C SER A 14 -4.63 -0.84 -3.88
N ILE A 15 -3.62 -0.88 -4.74
CA ILE A 15 -3.11 0.30 -5.46
C ILE A 15 -4.10 0.71 -6.56
N LEU A 16 -4.45 2.00 -6.57
CA LEU A 16 -5.33 2.64 -7.56
C LEU A 16 -4.57 3.54 -8.53
N LEU A 17 -3.50 4.21 -8.05
CA LEU A 17 -2.60 5.02 -8.88
C LEU A 17 -1.13 4.76 -8.54
N PRO A 18 -0.22 4.85 -9.53
CA PRO A 18 -0.47 5.11 -10.96
C PRO A 18 -1.01 3.90 -11.75
N ARG A 19 -1.90 4.10 -12.75
CA ARG A 19 -2.46 3.04 -13.63
C ARG A 19 -1.50 2.71 -14.82
N PRO A 20 -1.48 1.49 -15.40
CA PRO A 20 -2.44 0.38 -15.25
C PRO A 20 -1.82 -0.91 -14.67
N GLN A 21 -2.63 -1.64 -13.88
CA GLN A 21 -2.32 -2.90 -13.19
C GLN A 21 -1.38 -2.78 -11.98
N CYS A 22 -1.92 -2.73 -10.76
CA CYS A 22 -1.32 -3.56 -9.70
C CYS A 22 -2.28 -3.67 -8.52
N CYS A 23 -2.75 -4.88 -8.24
CA CYS A 23 -2.15 -5.80 -7.28
C CYS A 23 -2.29 -5.30 -5.83
N THR A 24 -2.96 -6.11 -5.04
CA THR A 24 -3.08 -5.92 -3.60
C THR A 24 -1.75 -6.30 -2.97
N VAL A 25 -1.12 -5.37 -2.28
CA VAL A 25 0.21 -5.53 -1.67
C VAL A 25 0.15 -5.38 -0.16
N ARG A 26 1.17 -5.93 0.51
CA ARG A 26 1.48 -5.65 1.91
C ARG A 26 2.53 -4.54 1.97
N LEU A 27 2.56 -3.78 3.05
CA LEU A 27 3.50 -2.67 3.21
C LEU A 27 4.60 -3.05 4.20
N THR A 28 5.86 -2.74 3.89
CA THR A 28 6.98 -2.96 4.80
C THR A 28 7.86 -1.72 4.88
N ARG A 29 8.42 -1.44 6.06
CA ARG A 29 9.39 -0.34 6.26
C ARG A 29 10.80 -0.72 5.81
N ILE A 30 11.05 -2.00 5.51
CA ILE A 30 12.38 -2.48 5.12
C ILE A 30 12.76 -1.94 3.73
N MET A 31 14.02 -1.52 3.61
CA MET A 31 14.65 -1.19 2.33
C MET A 31 14.74 -2.43 1.45
N LYS A 32 14.36 -2.31 0.16
CA LYS A 32 14.34 -3.42 -0.79
C LYS A 32 15.66 -4.20 -0.72
N PRO A 33 15.64 -5.43 -0.20
CA PRO A 33 16.89 -6.10 0.07
C PRO A 33 17.39 -6.91 -1.12
N ALA A 34 18.71 -6.94 -1.29
CA ALA A 34 19.35 -7.78 -2.30
C ALA A 34 19.21 -9.29 -1.99
N SER A 35 19.03 -9.69 -0.72
CA SER A 35 18.95 -11.11 -0.32
C SER A 35 18.24 -11.40 1.02
N ILE A 36 17.38 -10.52 1.53
CA ILE A 36 16.72 -10.78 2.83
C ILE A 36 15.64 -11.86 2.68
N ALA A 37 15.58 -12.76 3.66
CA ALA A 37 14.54 -13.76 3.81
C ALA A 37 13.15 -13.10 3.97
N GLU A 38 12.14 -13.62 3.28
CA GLU A 38 10.76 -13.09 3.32
C GLU A 38 10.20 -12.98 4.75
N GLU A 39 10.67 -13.82 5.67
CA GLU A 39 10.33 -13.79 7.09
C GLU A 39 10.69 -12.47 7.78
N LEU A 40 11.83 -11.86 7.43
CA LEU A 40 12.24 -10.57 8.00
C LEU A 40 11.42 -9.42 7.41
N VAL A 41 11.01 -9.54 6.14
CA VAL A 41 10.11 -8.58 5.50
C VAL A 41 8.74 -8.58 6.18
N ALA A 42 8.21 -9.78 6.46
CA ALA A 42 6.94 -9.97 7.15
C ALA A 42 6.97 -9.49 8.61
N SER A 43 8.10 -9.63 9.32
CA SER A 43 8.19 -9.15 10.71
C SER A 43 8.19 -7.61 10.84
N HIS A 44 8.46 -6.89 9.75
CA HIS A 44 8.41 -5.43 9.68
C HIS A 44 7.26 -4.93 8.80
N GLU A 45 6.22 -5.74 8.66
CA GLU A 45 4.97 -5.35 8.02
C GLU A 45 4.31 -4.21 8.78
N ILE A 46 3.82 -3.22 8.04
CA ILE A 46 3.04 -2.13 8.60
C ILE A 46 1.62 -2.63 8.83
N ASN A 47 1.18 -2.60 10.08
CA ASN A 47 -0.20 -2.91 10.41
C ASN A 47 -1.14 -1.83 9.84
N LEU A 48 -2.07 -2.24 8.98
CA LEU A 48 -3.02 -1.33 8.32
C LEU A 48 -4.40 -1.27 8.99
N ALA A 49 -4.58 -1.90 10.15
CA ALA A 49 -5.88 -1.98 10.81
C ALA A 49 -6.53 -0.60 11.08
N GLU A 50 -5.72 0.43 11.35
CA GLU A 50 -6.22 1.81 11.58
C GLU A 50 -6.72 2.51 10.31
N TYR A 51 -6.36 1.98 9.14
CA TYR A 51 -6.71 2.50 7.83
C TYR A 51 -7.79 1.68 7.12
N GLU A 52 -8.27 0.60 7.74
CA GLU A 52 -9.24 -0.31 7.13
C GLU A 52 -10.47 0.44 6.58
N GLY A 53 -10.81 0.14 5.33
CA GLY A 53 -11.91 0.74 4.61
C GLY A 53 -11.65 2.16 4.10
N LYS A 54 -10.49 2.79 4.37
CA LYS A 54 -10.12 4.14 3.93
C LYS A 54 -9.28 4.12 2.65
N ALA A 55 -9.35 5.22 1.89
CA ALA A 55 -8.32 5.53 0.91
C ALA A 55 -7.12 6.21 1.59
N ILE A 56 -5.91 5.77 1.26
CA ILE A 56 -4.66 6.30 1.81
C ILE A 56 -3.65 6.57 0.71
N MET A 57 -2.74 7.51 0.98
CA MET A 57 -1.59 7.79 0.14
C MET A 57 -0.33 7.22 0.80
N VAL A 58 0.44 6.46 0.04
CA VAL A 58 1.64 5.78 0.52
C VAL A 58 2.82 6.15 -0.37
N THR A 59 3.97 6.46 0.21
CA THR A 59 5.24 6.52 -0.52
C THR A 59 5.97 5.19 -0.41
N GLY A 60 6.64 4.75 -1.46
CA GLY A 60 7.49 3.56 -1.39
C GLY A 60 8.16 3.20 -2.71
N SER A 61 8.68 1.98 -2.76
CA SER A 61 9.21 1.34 -3.96
C SER A 61 8.45 0.05 -4.22
N LEU A 62 7.82 -0.06 -5.39
CA LEU A 62 7.12 -1.25 -5.86
C LEU A 62 8.00 -2.00 -6.87
N PRO A 63 8.64 -3.12 -6.51
CA PRO A 63 9.34 -3.96 -7.47
C PRO A 63 8.34 -4.66 -8.40
N GLU A 64 8.74 -4.92 -9.65
CA GLU A 64 7.97 -5.77 -10.55
C GLU A 64 7.69 -7.14 -9.89
N HIS A 65 6.40 -7.50 -9.82
CA HIS A 65 5.90 -8.81 -9.37
C HIS A 65 6.27 -9.27 -7.95
N LYS A 66 6.34 -8.35 -6.97
CA LYS A 66 6.47 -8.72 -5.56
C LYS A 66 5.34 -8.09 -4.78
N GLY A 67 4.50 -8.88 -4.13
CA GLY A 67 3.30 -8.48 -3.37
C GLY A 67 3.57 -7.60 -2.13
N TRP A 68 4.66 -6.84 -2.14
CA TRP A 68 5.17 -5.96 -1.10
C TRP A 68 5.53 -4.61 -1.70
N LEU A 69 5.08 -3.55 -1.04
CA LEU A 69 5.63 -2.21 -1.20
C LEU A 69 6.71 -1.99 -0.15
N TYR A 70 7.94 -1.75 -0.60
CA TYR A 70 9.11 -1.55 0.26
C TYR A 70 9.31 -0.08 0.58
N GLU A 71 10.04 0.18 1.67
CA GLU A 71 10.27 1.55 2.18
C GLU A 71 8.95 2.32 2.34
N ALA A 72 7.89 1.58 2.68
CA ALA A 72 6.54 2.09 2.66
C ALA A 72 6.32 3.04 3.85
N SER A 73 5.68 4.16 3.57
CA SER A 73 5.22 5.10 4.59
C SER A 73 3.87 5.67 4.19
N VAL A 74 2.89 5.61 5.10
CA VAL A 74 1.59 6.26 4.90
C VAL A 74 1.80 7.75 5.13
N ILE A 75 1.53 8.56 4.11
CA ILE A 75 1.75 10.01 4.14
C ILE A 75 0.46 10.81 4.23
N ASP A 76 -0.69 10.21 3.90
CA ASP A 76 -2.01 10.84 4.04
C ASP A 76 -3.14 9.79 4.13
N GLN A 77 -4.26 10.16 4.73
CA GLN A 77 -5.48 9.34 4.80
C GLN A 77 -6.72 10.18 4.53
N SER A 78 -7.67 9.64 3.76
CA SER A 78 -8.93 10.30 3.52
C SER A 78 -9.96 10.00 4.61
N GLY A 79 -10.85 10.96 4.87
CA GLY A 79 -12.08 10.71 5.63
C GLY A 79 -13.10 9.86 4.86
N PRO A 80 -14.22 9.47 5.51
CA PRO A 80 -15.21 8.56 4.93
C PRO A 80 -15.83 9.07 3.61
N ILE A 81 -16.18 10.35 3.54
CA ILE A 81 -16.81 10.92 2.34
C ILE A 81 -15.87 10.83 1.13
N LEU A 82 -14.62 11.30 1.29
CA LEU A 82 -13.64 11.24 0.21
C LEU A 82 -13.27 9.81 -0.15
N THR A 83 -13.28 8.89 0.81
CA THR A 83 -13.07 7.46 0.55
C THR A 83 -14.11 6.92 -0.43
N GLU A 84 -15.40 7.22 -0.22
CA GLU A 84 -16.47 6.76 -1.12
C GLU A 84 -16.37 7.40 -2.51
N VAL A 85 -15.95 8.67 -2.59
CA VAL A 85 -15.65 9.32 -3.88
C VAL A 85 -14.51 8.61 -4.61
N VAL A 86 -13.45 8.24 -3.92
CA VAL A 86 -12.33 7.48 -4.50
C VAL A 86 -12.81 6.11 -4.98
N LYS A 87 -13.59 5.38 -4.17
CA LYS A 87 -14.17 4.09 -4.59
C LYS A 87 -14.98 4.24 -5.88
N GLU A 88 -15.87 5.22 -5.96
CA GLU A 88 -16.69 5.46 -7.15
C GLU A 88 -15.85 5.80 -8.39
N LEU A 89 -14.83 6.65 -8.24
CA LEU A 89 -13.95 7.07 -9.33
C LEU A 89 -13.07 5.93 -9.89
N PHE A 90 -12.72 4.97 -9.05
CA PHE A 90 -11.80 3.87 -9.39
C PHE A 90 -12.47 2.50 -9.49
N ARG A 91 -13.80 2.45 -9.50
CA ARG A 91 -14.57 1.28 -9.94
C ARG A 91 -14.21 0.86 -11.36
#